data_AF-A0A9P0Z1T2-F1
#
_entry.id   AF-A0A9P0Z1T2-F1
#
_cell.length_a   1.000
_cell.length_b   1.000
_cell.length_c   1.000
_cell.angle_alpha   90.00
_cell.angle_beta   90.00
_cell.angle_gamma   90.00
#
_symmetry.space_group_name_H-M   'P 1'
#
loop_
_entity.id
_entity.type
_entity.pdbx_description
1 polymer ?
#
loop_
_entity_poly.entity_id
_entity_poly.type
_entity_poly.pdbx_seq_one_letter_code
_entity_poly.pdbx_strand_id
1 'polypeptide(L)'
;MLEKVVGMFVKYLESKKMLQKANTVRKLKGKRLPMSWRDPKDVYDYEVLAMRHMETYHGEGLLGWSIGLNRQDNKELGALRRKYVAAILLHESNDLMQEIMMNAKQFAKITKAERLNAA
;
A
#
# COMPACT_ATOMS: atom_id res chain seq x y z
N MET A 1 -6.54 -12.87 15.08
CA MET A 1 -5.59 -12.09 14.25
C MET A 1 -4.91 -10.98 15.06
N LEU A 2 -5.65 -10.04 15.65
CA LEU A 2 -5.07 -8.89 16.38
C LEU A 2 -4.21 -9.29 17.60
N GLU A 3 -4.63 -10.30 18.37
CA GLU A 3 -3.84 -10.81 19.50
C GLU A 3 -2.49 -11.39 19.07
N LYS A 4 -2.44 -12.06 17.90
CA LYS A 4 -1.20 -12.54 17.31
C LYS A 4 -0.27 -11.39 16.92
N VAL A 5 -0.83 -10.30 16.39
CA VAL A 5 -0.06 -9.09 16.02
C VAL A 5 0.53 -8.42 17.26
N VAL A 6 -0.26 -8.25 18.33
CA VAL A 6 0.23 -7.72 19.60
C VAL A 6 1.36 -8.60 20.15
N GLY A 7 1.19 -9.93 20.14
CA GLY A 7 2.22 -10.86 20.58
C GLY A 7 3.52 -10.78 19.76
N MET A 8 3.44 -10.67 18.44
CA MET A 8 4.61 -10.49 17.58
C MET A 8 5.33 -9.17 17.84
N PHE A 9 4.59 -8.08 18.04
CA PHE A 9 5.17 -6.78 18.33
C PHE A 9 5.83 -6.74 19.71
N VAL A 10 5.25 -7.39 20.72
CA VAL A 10 5.88 -7.58 22.04
C VAL A 10 7.22 -8.30 21.90
N LYS A 11 7.27 -9.43 21.18
CA LYS A 11 8.53 -10.16 20.93
C LYS A 11 9.58 -9.31 20.22
N TYR A 12 9.15 -8.47 19.27
CA TYR A 12 10.04 -7.53 18.61
C TYR A 12 10.62 -6.49 19.59
N LEU A 13 9.78 -5.89 20.45
CA LEU A 13 10.25 -4.92 21.44
C LEU A 13 11.23 -5.55 22.45
N GLU A 14 10.99 -6.80 22.84
CA GLU A 14 11.89 -7.56 23.71
C GLU A 14 13.25 -7.83 23.05
N SER A 15 13.27 -8.22 21.77
CA SER A 15 14.52 -8.42 21.03
C SER A 15 15.30 -7.11 20.85
N LYS A 16 14.62 -5.96 20.88
CA LYS A 16 15.22 -4.62 20.90
C LYS A 16 15.56 -4.11 22.31
N LYS A 17 15.47 -4.94 23.35
CA LYS A 17 15.74 -4.60 24.77
C LYS A 17 14.82 -3.49 25.31
N MET A 18 13.64 -3.29 24.72
CA MET A 18 12.66 -2.27 25.13
C MET A 18 11.62 -2.83 26.11
N LEU A 19 12.08 -3.46 27.20
CA LEU A 19 11.25 -4.28 28.09
C LEU A 19 10.06 -3.52 28.71
N GLN A 20 10.25 -2.25 29.10
CA GLN A 20 9.16 -1.43 29.64
C GLN A 20 8.04 -1.21 28.61
N LYS A 21 8.40 -0.90 27.36
CA LYS A 21 7.42 -0.75 26.27
C LYS A 21 6.73 -2.07 25.95
N ALA A 22 7.46 -3.18 25.94
CA ALA A 22 6.90 -4.51 25.73
C ALA A 22 5.85 -4.86 26.80
N ASN A 23 6.13 -4.57 28.07
CA ASN A 23 5.18 -4.79 29.18
C ASN A 23 3.92 -3.93 29.05
N THR A 24 4.06 -2.68 28.61
CA THR A 24 2.91 -1.80 28.33
C THR A 24 2.07 -2.37 27.20
N VAL A 25 2.68 -2.69 26.05
CA VAL A 25 1.98 -3.19 24.86
C VAL A 25 1.28 -4.52 25.12
N ARG A 26 1.89 -5.41 25.92
CA ARG A 26 1.32 -6.71 26.29
C ARG A 26 -0.05 -6.60 26.98
N LYS A 27 -0.28 -5.50 27.70
CA LYS A 27 -1.55 -5.23 28.41
C LYS A 27 -2.59 -4.55 27.51
N LEU A 28 -2.21 -4.09 26.32
CA LEU A 28 -3.12 -3.40 25.42
C LEU A 28 -4.03 -4.39 24.69
N LYS A 29 -5.32 -4.07 24.65
CA LYS A 29 -6.26 -4.76 23.77
C LYS A 29 -6.10 -4.20 22.36
N GLY A 30 -5.64 -5.04 21.43
CA GLY A 30 -5.56 -4.67 20.02
C GLY A 30 -6.93 -4.25 19.50
N LYS A 31 -7.05 -3.01 19.05
CA LYS A 31 -8.26 -2.48 18.40
C LYS A 31 -7.95 -2.21 16.94
N ARG A 32 -8.81 -2.69 16.05
CA ARG A 32 -8.76 -2.30 14.65
C ARG A 32 -9.33 -0.90 14.50
N LEU A 33 -8.56 0.00 13.92
CA LEU A 33 -8.98 1.37 13.66
C LEU A 33 -10.07 1.39 12.56
N PRO A 34 -11.21 2.08 12.79
CA PRO A 34 -12.24 2.26 11.78
C PRO A 34 -11.79 3.31 10.78
N MET A 35 -11.12 2.86 9.72
CA MET A 35 -10.63 3.73 8.67
C MET A 35 -11.76 4.15 7.74
N SER A 36 -11.86 5.45 7.43
CA SER A 36 -12.92 6.03 6.58
C SER A 36 -12.94 5.46 5.16
N TRP A 37 -11.78 5.08 4.63
CA TRP A 37 -11.62 4.48 3.30
C TRP A 37 -12.02 3.00 3.23
N ARG A 38 -12.31 2.36 4.37
CA ARG A 38 -12.54 0.93 4.43
C ARG A 38 -14.04 0.63 4.42
N ASP A 39 -14.58 0.37 3.23
CA ASP A 39 -15.97 -0.11 3.09
C ASP A 39 -16.00 -1.63 2.93
N PRO A 40 -16.51 -2.39 3.91
CA PRO A 40 -16.53 -3.86 3.87
C PRO A 40 -17.34 -4.47 2.71
N LYS A 41 -18.13 -3.68 1.98
CA LYS A 41 -18.93 -4.14 0.83
C LYS A 41 -18.22 -3.97 -0.51
N ASP A 42 -17.17 -3.17 -0.56
CA ASP A 42 -16.43 -2.87 -1.78
C ASP A 42 -15.16 -3.73 -1.81
N VAL A 43 -14.91 -4.45 -2.90
CA VAL A 43 -13.82 -5.45 -3.01
C VAL A 43 -12.65 -4.92 -3.85
N TYR A 44 -12.84 -3.80 -4.54
CA TYR A 44 -11.87 -3.29 -5.52
C TYR A 44 -10.93 -2.24 -4.90
N ASP A 45 -9.67 -2.23 -5.36
CA ASP A 45 -8.66 -1.19 -5.07
C ASP A 45 -8.15 -1.07 -3.63
N TYR A 46 -8.30 -2.10 -2.81
CA TYR A 46 -7.73 -2.10 -1.47
C TYR A 46 -6.21 -1.94 -1.46
N GLU A 47 -5.50 -2.42 -2.48
CA GLU A 47 -4.05 -2.31 -2.58
C GLU A 47 -3.64 -0.85 -2.78
N VAL A 48 -4.32 -0.13 -3.69
CA VAL A 48 -4.09 1.29 -3.96
C VAL A 48 -4.44 2.12 -2.73
N LEU A 49 -5.57 1.84 -2.08
CA LEU A 49 -5.98 2.54 -0.85
C LEU A 49 -5.05 2.24 0.33
N ALA A 50 -4.55 1.01 0.45
CA ALA A 50 -3.58 0.65 1.49
C ALA A 50 -2.23 1.33 1.26
N MET A 51 -1.72 1.35 0.03
CA MET A 51 -0.50 2.09 -0.33
C MET A 51 -0.67 3.58 -0.06
N ARG A 52 -1.81 4.17 -0.43
CA ARG A 52 -2.10 5.59 -0.15
C ARG A 52 -2.20 5.88 1.34
N HIS A 53 -2.79 4.98 2.12
CA HIS A 53 -2.81 5.08 3.57
C HIS A 53 -1.38 5.08 4.12
N MET A 54 -0.52 4.15 3.70
CA MET A 54 0.88 4.12 4.15
C MET A 54 1.68 5.37 3.75
N GLU A 55 1.37 5.99 2.60
CA GLU A 55 1.99 7.26 2.19
C GLU A 55 1.54 8.48 3.03
N THR A 56 0.29 8.48 3.53
CA THR A 56 -0.34 9.68 4.10
C THR A 56 -0.52 9.61 5.61
N TYR A 57 -0.50 8.41 6.20
CA TYR A 57 -0.73 8.22 7.62
C TYR A 57 0.58 8.20 8.41
N HIS A 58 0.77 9.22 9.24
CA HIS A 58 1.99 9.41 10.05
C HIS A 58 1.79 9.13 11.54
N GLY A 59 0.70 8.45 11.91
CA GLY A 59 0.38 8.14 13.31
C GLY A 59 -0.48 9.18 14.03
N GLU A 60 -1.06 10.13 13.29
CA GLU A 60 -2.03 11.10 13.80
C GLU A 60 -3.35 10.41 14.20
N GLY A 61 -4.13 11.07 15.07
CA GLY A 61 -5.47 10.59 15.39
C GLY A 61 -6.36 10.50 14.13
N LEU A 62 -7.29 9.56 14.10
CA LEU A 62 -8.21 9.40 12.95
C LEU A 62 -9.11 10.63 12.73
N LEU A 63 -9.29 11.46 13.75
CA LEU A 63 -10.10 12.67 13.67
C LEU A 63 -9.33 13.73 12.89
N GLY A 64 -9.85 14.13 11.73
CA GLY A 64 -9.20 15.11 10.84
C GLY A 64 -8.23 14.51 9.82
N TRP A 65 -7.87 13.22 9.95
CA TRP A 65 -7.08 12.52 8.94
C TRP A 65 -7.96 11.96 7.82
N SER A 66 -7.54 12.16 6.57
CA SER A 66 -8.16 11.63 5.37
C SER A 66 -7.08 11.18 4.38
N ILE A 67 -7.37 10.15 3.58
CA ILE A 67 -6.47 9.72 2.48
C ILE A 67 -6.39 10.75 1.35
N GLY A 68 -7.23 11.79 1.38
CA GLY A 68 -7.27 12.87 0.40
C GLY A 68 -7.65 12.37 -0.98
N LEU A 69 -8.60 11.43 -1.07
CA LEU A 69 -8.99 10.80 -2.32
C LEU A 69 -10.51 10.64 -2.37
N ASN A 70 -11.10 10.98 -3.52
CA ASN A 70 -12.50 10.71 -3.79
C ASN A 70 -12.64 9.29 -4.36
N ARG A 71 -13.20 8.36 -3.57
CA ARG A 71 -13.38 6.96 -4.01
C ARG A 71 -14.31 6.79 -5.22
N GLN A 72 -15.16 7.77 -5.48
CA GLN A 72 -16.04 7.77 -6.66
C GLN A 72 -15.31 8.27 -7.92
N ASP A 73 -14.12 8.87 -7.75
CA ASP A 73 -13.30 9.30 -8.87
C ASP A 73 -12.33 8.20 -9.32
N ASN A 74 -12.79 7.41 -10.29
CA ASN A 74 -11.99 6.37 -10.93
C ASN A 74 -10.72 6.91 -11.61
N LYS A 75 -10.65 8.21 -11.95
CA LYS A 75 -9.45 8.81 -12.54
C LYS A 75 -8.35 8.98 -11.50
N GLU A 76 -8.70 9.44 -10.30
CA GLU A 76 -7.75 9.57 -9.17
C GLU A 76 -7.17 8.20 -8.78
N LEU A 77 -8.04 7.20 -8.61
CA LEU A 77 -7.62 5.83 -8.33
C LEU A 77 -6.74 5.27 -9.44
N GLY A 78 -7.13 5.46 -10.70
CA GLY A 78 -6.35 5.03 -11.85
C GLY A 78 -4.97 5.70 -11.93
N ALA A 79 -4.87 6.98 -11.55
CA ALA A 79 -3.60 7.70 -11.51
C ALA A 79 -2.67 7.15 -10.43
N LEU A 80 -3.19 6.91 -9.21
CA LEU A 80 -2.41 6.28 -8.14
C LEU A 80 -2.00 4.87 -8.50
N ARG A 81 -2.90 4.07 -9.10
CA ARG A 81 -2.58 2.71 -9.55
C ARG A 81 -1.40 2.71 -10.52
N ARG A 82 -1.42 3.59 -11.54
CA ARG A 82 -0.30 3.75 -12.47
C ARG A 82 0.98 4.20 -11.78
N LYS A 83 0.89 5.16 -10.84
CA LYS A 83 2.05 5.62 -10.05
C LYS A 83 2.68 4.45 -9.27
N TYR A 84 1.88 3.70 -8.53
CA TYR A 84 2.37 2.61 -7.70
C TYR A 84 2.93 1.45 -8.53
N VAL A 85 2.23 1.06 -9.61
CA VAL A 85 2.73 0.03 -10.53
C VAL A 85 4.04 0.46 -11.17
N ALA A 86 4.15 1.70 -11.65
CA ALA A 86 5.40 2.20 -12.20
C ALA A 86 6.53 2.16 -11.16
N ALA A 87 6.27 2.57 -9.92
CA ALA A 87 7.26 2.52 -8.84
C ALA A 87 7.72 1.09 -8.54
N ILE A 88 6.80 0.11 -8.51
CA ILE A 88 7.12 -1.31 -8.26
C ILE A 88 7.93 -1.90 -9.44
N LEU A 89 7.45 -1.68 -10.68
CA LEU A 89 8.09 -2.24 -11.87
C LEU A 89 9.50 -1.70 -12.09
N LEU A 90 9.74 -0.44 -11.71
CA LEU A 90 11.02 0.25 -11.90
C LEU A 90 11.90 0.25 -10.63
N HIS A 91 11.51 -0.45 -9.57
CA HIS A 91 12.32 -0.53 -8.35
C HIS A 91 13.56 -1.40 -8.56
N GLU A 92 14.69 -1.03 -7.97
CA GLU A 92 15.94 -1.79 -8.08
C GLU A 92 15.86 -3.22 -7.53
N SER A 93 14.93 -3.47 -6.59
CA SER A 93 14.68 -4.80 -6.03
C SER A 93 13.83 -5.69 -6.93
N ASN A 94 13.32 -5.18 -8.05
CA ASN A 94 12.61 -6.00 -9.03
C ASN A 94 13.63 -6.63 -9.97
N ASP A 95 13.85 -7.93 -9.84
CA ASP A 95 14.81 -8.67 -10.67
C ASP A 95 14.49 -8.57 -12.18
N LEU A 96 13.22 -8.33 -12.52
CA LEU A 96 12.76 -8.18 -13.91
C LEU A 96 12.81 -6.73 -14.41
N MET A 97 13.28 -5.77 -13.60
CA MET A 97 13.26 -4.34 -13.93
C MET A 97 13.88 -4.05 -15.29
N GLN A 98 15.07 -4.60 -15.57
CA GLN A 98 15.78 -4.35 -16.83
C GLN A 98 15.01 -4.88 -18.05
N GLU A 99 14.42 -6.08 -17.93
CA GLU A 99 13.60 -6.66 -18.99
C GLU A 99 12.34 -5.83 -19.23
N ILE A 100 11.65 -5.42 -18.16
CA ILE A 100 10.47 -4.56 -18.24
C ILE A 100 10.81 -3.24 -18.93
N MET A 101 11.94 -2.61 -18.59
CA MET A 101 12.39 -1.37 -19.23
C MET A 101 12.71 -1.58 -20.72
N MET A 102 13.34 -2.69 -21.08
CA MET A 102 13.64 -3.02 -22.48
C MET A 102 12.34 -3.23 -23.27
N ASN A 103 11.41 -4.02 -22.74
CA ASN A 103 10.12 -4.30 -23.36
C ASN A 103 9.30 -3.01 -23.51
N ALA A 104 9.29 -2.14 -22.51
CA ALA A 104 8.64 -0.84 -22.59
C ALA A 104 9.23 0.06 -23.70
N LYS A 105 10.56 0.08 -23.84
CA LYS A 105 11.25 0.82 -24.92
C LYS A 105 10.91 0.25 -26.29
N GLN A 106 10.82 -1.07 -26.44
CA GLN A 106 10.42 -1.71 -27.70
C GLN A 106 8.97 -1.38 -28.03
N PHE A 107 8.06 -1.52 -27.06
CA PHE A 107 6.64 -1.18 -27.21
C PHE A 107 6.44 0.29 -27.62
N ALA A 108 7.24 1.22 -27.09
CA ALA A 108 7.16 2.63 -27.44
C ALA A 108 7.50 2.93 -28.92
N LYS A 109 8.29 2.06 -29.57
CA LYS A 109 8.67 2.19 -30.99
C LYS A 109 7.60 1.68 -31.96
N ILE A 110 6.70 0.83 -31.48
CA ILE A 110 5.62 0.23 -32.27
C ILE A 110 4.50 1.26 -32.46
N THR A 111 3.89 1.31 -33.65
CA THR A 111 2.84 2.27 -33.99
C THR A 111 1.54 2.00 -33.24
N LYS A 112 0.67 3.02 -33.14
CA LYS A 112 -0.61 2.91 -32.41
C LYS A 112 -1.52 1.81 -32.98
N ALA A 113 -1.44 1.53 -34.28
CA ALA A 113 -2.20 0.47 -34.96
C ALA A 113 -1.70 -0.93 -34.59
N GLU A 114 -0.38 -1.12 -34.53
CA GLU A 114 0.24 -2.40 -34.14
C GLU A 114 0.01 -2.72 -32.65
N ARG A 115 -0.09 -1.70 -31.78
CA ARG A 115 -0.40 -1.86 -30.34
C ARG A 115 -1.79 -2.42 -30.08
N LEU A 116 -2.77 -2.09 -30.92
CA LEU A 116 -4.16 -2.54 -30.77
C LEU A 116 -4.36 -4.00 -31.18
N ASN A 117 -3.45 -4.55 -32.00
CA ASN A 117 -3.50 -5.95 -32.44
C ASN A 117 -2.77 -6.92 -31.49
N ALA A 118 -2.00 -6.40 -30.52
CA ALA A 118 -1.20 -7.18 -29.59
C ALA A 118 -1.76 -7.23 -28.15
N ALA A 119 -2.90 -6.55 -27.91
CA ALA A 119 -3.60 -6.50 -26.62
C ALA A 119 -4.89 -7.34 -26.67
#